data_AF-A0A6Q2YA42-F1
#
_entry.id   AF-A0A6Q2YA42-F1
#
_cell.length_a   1.000
_cell.length_b   1.000
_cell.length_c   1.000
_cell.angle_alpha   90.00
_cell.angle_beta   90.00
_cell.angle_gamma   90.00
#
_symmetry.space_group_name_H-M   'P 1'
#
loop_
_entity.id
_entity.type
_entity.pdbx_description
1 polymer ?
#
loop_
_entity_poly.entity_id
_entity_poly.type
_entity_poly.pdbx_seq_one_letter_code
_entity_poly.pdbx_strand_id
1 'polypeptide(L)'
;MASLKAWTSKGVLKRCLLEVVALRHFLPASTLHTTCTQHNSNKTSIARCTRQKYERLYPVLLVQPDGSTINIKYREPKRILMMPVDITSLSEEERKIRIRKRDPKKGSTTPRTVEFEDDFKADDYSKFWKK
;
A
#
# COMPACT_ATOMS: atom_id res chain seq x y z
N MET A 1 -4.46 -70.58 -28.97
CA MET A 1 -3.64 -69.73 -28.08
C MET A 1 -4.55 -68.72 -27.39
N ALA A 2 -4.37 -68.62 -26.07
CA ALA A 2 -4.80 -67.55 -25.15
C ALA A 2 -6.27 -67.06 -25.16
N SER A 3 -7.00 -67.61 -24.19
CA SER A 3 -8.03 -66.97 -23.37
C SER A 3 -7.70 -65.52 -22.97
N LEU A 4 -8.70 -64.63 -22.90
CA LEU A 4 -9.16 -64.06 -21.62
C LEU A 4 -10.42 -63.19 -21.80
N LYS A 5 -11.34 -63.41 -20.87
CA LYS A 5 -12.66 -62.80 -20.69
C LYS A 5 -12.56 -61.51 -19.86
N ALA A 6 -13.68 -60.78 -19.86
CA ALA A 6 -14.12 -59.83 -18.83
C ALA A 6 -13.40 -58.46 -18.81
N TRP A 7 -14.01 -57.33 -18.47
CA TRP A 7 -15.26 -57.08 -17.74
C TRP A 7 -15.74 -55.65 -18.04
N THR A 8 -17.05 -55.45 -18.03
CA THR A 8 -17.68 -54.13 -17.91
C THR A 8 -17.44 -53.56 -16.51
N SER A 9 -16.87 -52.36 -16.41
CA SER A 9 -16.80 -51.60 -15.16
C SER A 9 -17.64 -50.33 -15.28
N LYS A 10 -18.92 -50.45 -14.92
CA LYS A 10 -19.72 -49.31 -14.45
C LYS A 10 -19.51 -49.25 -12.95
N GLY A 11 -18.82 -48.23 -12.44
CA GLY A 11 -18.66 -48.13 -11.00
C GLY A 11 -17.90 -46.92 -10.48
N VAL A 12 -18.67 -45.96 -9.96
CA VAL A 12 -18.39 -45.26 -8.69
C VAL A 12 -17.09 -44.46 -8.60
N LEU A 13 -17.04 -43.28 -9.25
CA LEU A 13 -16.10 -42.21 -8.86
C LEU A 13 -16.76 -40.83 -8.85
N LYS A 14 -18.00 -40.72 -8.35
CA LYS A 14 -18.65 -39.43 -8.07
C LYS A 14 -19.42 -39.41 -6.75
N ARG A 15 -18.82 -39.92 -5.66
CA ARG A 15 -19.41 -39.79 -4.30
C ARG A 15 -18.51 -39.18 -3.23
N CYS A 16 -17.20 -39.00 -3.42
CA CYS A 16 -16.34 -38.49 -2.35
C CYS A 16 -16.16 -36.96 -2.28
N LEU A 17 -16.73 -36.17 -3.20
CA LEU A 17 -16.64 -34.69 -3.11
C LEU A 17 -17.83 -34.03 -2.41
N LEU A 18 -18.90 -34.78 -2.10
CA LEU A 18 -20.05 -34.22 -1.39
C LEU A 18 -19.92 -34.30 0.14
N GLU A 19 -19.13 -35.24 0.68
CA GLU A 19 -19.02 -35.42 2.14
C GLU A 19 -18.22 -34.32 2.84
N VAL A 20 -17.25 -33.71 2.17
CA VAL A 20 -16.42 -32.65 2.81
C VAL A 20 -17.20 -31.34 3.00
N VAL A 21 -18.29 -31.13 2.25
CA VAL A 21 -19.15 -29.94 2.37
C VAL A 21 -20.23 -30.12 3.43
N ALA A 22 -20.71 -31.34 3.66
CA ALA A 22 -21.75 -31.65 4.65
C ALA A 22 -21.25 -31.59 6.11
N LEU A 23 -19.97 -31.89 6.36
CA LEU A 23 -19.38 -31.89 7.70
C LEU A 23 -19.12 -30.48 8.30
N ARG A 24 -19.41 -29.41 7.58
CA ARG A 24 -19.27 -28.04 8.11
C ARG A 24 -20.52 -27.50 8.81
N HIS A 25 -21.63 -28.24 8.82
CA HIS A 25 -22.91 -27.76 9.31
C HIS A 25 -23.38 -28.35 10.66
N PHE A 26 -22.63 -29.25 11.29
CA PHE A 26 -23.00 -29.78 12.61
C PHE A 26 -21.77 -30.00 13.51
N LEU A 27 -21.08 -28.92 13.85
CA LEU A 27 -20.39 -28.89 15.14
C LEU A 27 -21.35 -28.26 16.15
N PRO A 28 -21.74 -28.96 17.23
CA PRO A 28 -22.44 -28.31 18.33
C PRO A 28 -21.52 -27.21 18.87
N ALA A 29 -21.96 -25.97 18.76
CA ALA A 29 -21.29 -24.85 19.41
C ALA A 29 -21.27 -25.14 20.91
N SER A 30 -20.09 -25.28 21.51
CA SER A 30 -20.00 -25.35 22.96
C SER A 30 -20.46 -23.99 23.52
N THR A 31 -21.57 -24.00 24.26
CA THR A 31 -22.24 -22.79 24.77
C THR A 31 -21.69 -22.31 26.10
N LEU A 32 -20.47 -22.72 26.48
CA LEU A 32 -19.89 -22.41 27.80
C LEU A 32 -18.71 -21.43 27.71
N HIS A 33 -18.92 -20.28 27.07
CA HIS A 33 -17.99 -19.15 27.18
C HIS A 33 -18.76 -17.85 27.45
N THR A 34 -19.02 -17.58 28.74
CA THR A 34 -19.55 -16.30 29.23
C THR A 34 -18.45 -15.22 29.26
N THR A 35 -17.70 -15.06 28.17
CA THR A 35 -16.84 -13.88 28.04
C THR A 35 -17.69 -12.71 27.57
N CYS A 36 -17.62 -11.58 28.29
CA CYS A 36 -18.20 -10.35 27.82
C CYS A 36 -17.67 -10.04 26.41
N THR A 37 -18.57 -9.74 25.48
CA THR A 37 -18.17 -9.42 24.11
C THR A 37 -17.39 -8.11 24.13
N GLN A 38 -16.07 -8.18 24.00
CA GLN A 38 -15.25 -6.99 23.87
C GLN A 38 -15.42 -6.42 22.45
N HIS A 39 -15.83 -5.16 22.39
CA HIS A 39 -15.92 -4.40 21.13
C HIS A 39 -14.53 -3.92 20.73
N ASN A 40 -13.71 -4.84 20.24
CA ASN A 40 -12.40 -4.54 19.66
C ASN A 40 -12.41 -4.71 18.14
N SER A 41 -11.41 -4.13 17.48
CA SER A 41 -11.22 -4.22 16.03
C SER A 41 -10.89 -5.64 15.55
N ASN A 42 -10.39 -6.51 16.44
CA ASN A 42 -10.00 -7.87 16.10
C ASN A 42 -11.21 -8.81 15.91
N LYS A 43 -12.37 -8.48 16.50
CA LYS A 43 -13.59 -9.30 16.48
C LYS A 43 -13.99 -9.79 15.08
N THR A 44 -13.81 -8.98 14.05
CA THR A 44 -14.17 -9.30 12.66
C THR A 44 -12.97 -9.23 11.69
N SER A 45 -11.75 -9.16 12.22
CA SER A 45 -10.53 -9.02 11.41
C SER A 45 -10.20 -10.26 10.56
N ILE A 46 -10.52 -11.45 11.07
CA ILE A 46 -10.25 -12.73 10.39
C ILE A 46 -11.47 -13.12 9.55
N ALA A 47 -11.40 -12.86 8.25
CA ALA A 47 -12.49 -13.15 7.31
C ALA A 47 -12.02 -13.77 5.98
N ARG A 48 -12.90 -14.57 5.37
CA ARG A 48 -12.71 -15.20 4.04
C ARG A 48 -13.74 -14.71 3.02
N CYS A 49 -13.43 -14.83 1.73
CA CYS A 49 -14.41 -14.58 0.68
C CYS A 49 -15.55 -15.60 0.78
N THR A 50 -16.79 -15.11 0.76
CA THR A 50 -18.02 -15.92 0.89
C THR A 50 -18.51 -16.48 -0.45
N ARG A 51 -18.02 -15.93 -1.56
CA ARG A 51 -18.37 -16.37 -2.93
C ARG A 51 -17.82 -17.77 -3.20
N GLN A 52 -18.56 -18.58 -3.96
CA GLN A 52 -18.14 -19.95 -4.34
C GLN A 52 -16.97 -19.95 -5.33
N LYS A 53 -17.00 -19.05 -6.33
CA LYS A 53 -15.91 -18.83 -7.29
C LYS A 53 -15.34 -17.43 -7.07
N TYR A 54 -14.05 -17.35 -6.78
CA TYR A 54 -13.33 -16.09 -6.60
C TYR A 54 -11.89 -16.24 -7.09
N GLU A 55 -11.33 -15.13 -7.55
CA GLU A 55 -9.93 -15.04 -7.94
C GLU A 55 -9.03 -14.95 -6.69
N ARG A 56 -7.77 -15.36 -6.83
CA ARG A 56 -6.81 -15.23 -5.75
C ARG A 56 -6.56 -13.75 -5.46
N LEU A 57 -6.67 -13.38 -4.19
CA LEU A 57 -6.32 -12.06 -3.71
C LEU A 57 -5.15 -12.16 -2.73
N TYR A 58 -4.30 -11.15 -2.73
CA TYR A 58 -3.10 -11.05 -1.91
C TYR A 58 -3.28 -9.96 -0.85
N PRO A 59 -2.79 -10.16 0.39
CA PRO A 59 -2.79 -9.11 1.39
C PRO A 59 -1.79 -8.02 0.99
N VAL A 60 -2.25 -6.77 0.97
CA VAL A 60 -1.48 -5.59 0.57
C VAL A 60 -1.68 -4.47 1.57
N LEU A 61 -0.60 -3.74 1.84
CA LEU A 61 -0.59 -2.58 2.73
C LEU A 61 -1.02 -1.33 1.95
N LEU A 62 -2.22 -0.80 2.21
CA LEU A 62 -2.68 0.47 1.64
C LEU A 62 -2.29 1.63 2.55
N VAL A 63 -1.47 2.54 2.03
CA VAL A 63 -1.05 3.78 2.68
C VAL A 63 -1.94 4.92 2.19
N GLN A 64 -2.63 5.56 3.12
CA GLN A 64 -3.49 6.73 2.87
C GLN A 64 -2.64 8.01 2.73
N PRO A 65 -3.18 9.11 2.18
CA PRO A 65 -2.47 10.38 2.06
C PRO A 65 -2.04 10.93 3.43
N ASP A 66 -2.77 10.60 4.49
CA ASP A 66 -2.46 10.98 5.88
C ASP A 66 -1.35 10.10 6.51
N GLY A 67 -0.83 9.12 5.77
CA GLY A 67 0.17 8.15 6.22
C GLY A 67 -0.41 6.99 7.04
N SER A 68 -1.70 7.04 7.39
CA SER A 68 -2.39 5.91 8.03
C SER A 68 -2.44 4.69 7.10
N THR A 69 -2.50 3.51 7.70
CA THR A 69 -2.26 2.26 6.96
C THR A 69 -3.33 1.21 7.23
N ILE A 70 -3.79 0.54 6.17
CA ILE A 70 -4.83 -0.50 6.25
C ILE A 70 -4.42 -1.72 5.42
N ASN A 71 -4.66 -2.92 5.96
CA ASN A 71 -4.46 -4.17 5.23
C ASN A 71 -5.68 -4.50 4.38
N ILE A 72 -5.51 -4.57 3.06
CA ILE A 72 -6.57 -4.92 2.11
C ILE A 72 -6.18 -6.15 1.28
N LYS A 73 -7.17 -6.79 0.66
CA LYS A 73 -6.95 -7.89 -0.29
C LYS A 73 -7.00 -7.36 -1.72
N TYR A 74 -5.91 -7.49 -2.47
CA TYR A 74 -5.75 -6.94 -3.83
C TYR A 74 -5.49 -8.04 -4.87
N ARG A 75 -5.74 -7.76 -6.15
CA ARG A 75 -5.60 -8.75 -7.24
C ARG A 75 -4.15 -9.12 -7.51
N GLU A 76 -3.28 -8.12 -7.53
CA GLU A 76 -1.86 -8.30 -7.78
C GLU A 76 -1.08 -8.47 -6.47
N PRO A 77 -0.03 -9.29 -6.45
CA PRO A 77 0.82 -9.50 -5.27
C PRO A 77 1.78 -8.31 -5.05
N LYS A 78 1.23 -7.14 -4.74
CA LYS A 78 1.99 -5.95 -4.35
C LYS A 78 2.22 -5.95 -2.84
N ARG A 79 3.33 -5.38 -2.36
CA ARG A 79 3.58 -5.23 -0.93
C ARG A 79 2.88 -3.99 -0.36
N ILE A 80 2.98 -2.87 -1.07
CA ILE A 80 2.50 -1.55 -0.63
C ILE A 80 1.78 -0.88 -1.79
N LEU A 81 0.66 -0.22 -1.49
CA LEU A 81 -0.06 0.68 -2.39
C LEU A 81 -0.14 2.05 -1.73
N MET A 82 0.31 3.09 -2.41
CA MET A 82 0.24 4.46 -1.92
C MET A 82 -0.91 5.20 -2.58
N MET A 83 -1.83 5.72 -1.78
CA MET A 83 -2.93 6.54 -2.26
C MET A 83 -2.41 7.96 -2.53
N PRO A 84 -2.62 8.50 -3.75
CA PRO A 84 -2.24 9.87 -4.05
C PRO A 84 -3.09 10.84 -3.23
N VAL A 85 -2.55 12.03 -2.98
CA VAL A 85 -3.34 13.11 -2.40
C VAL A 85 -4.23 13.72 -3.48
N ASP A 86 -5.52 13.85 -3.19
CA ASP A 86 -6.44 14.56 -4.07
C ASP A 86 -6.12 16.05 -4.09
N ILE A 87 -6.07 16.65 -5.29
CA ILE A 87 -5.73 18.06 -5.49
C ILE A 87 -6.97 18.94 -5.32
N THR A 88 -8.17 18.38 -5.50
CA THR A 88 -9.44 19.11 -5.45
C THR A 88 -9.90 19.38 -4.02
N SER A 89 -9.54 18.51 -3.07
CA SER A 89 -9.87 18.66 -1.65
C SER A 89 -8.98 19.64 -0.90
N LEU A 90 -7.81 19.99 -1.45
CA LEU A 90 -6.84 20.87 -0.79
C LEU A 90 -7.30 22.33 -0.83
N SER A 91 -6.92 23.07 0.20
CA SER A 91 -7.01 24.54 0.18
C SER A 91 -6.14 25.12 -0.93
N GLU A 92 -6.52 26.30 -1.43
CA GLU A 92 -5.77 26.97 -2.50
C GLU A 92 -4.32 27.28 -2.08
N GLU A 93 -4.11 27.55 -0.79
CA GLU A 93 -2.81 27.85 -0.22
C GLU A 93 -1.89 26.62 -0.25
N GLU A 94 -2.37 25.48 0.24
CA GLU A 94 -1.63 24.22 0.23
C GLU A 94 -1.34 23.76 -1.20
N ARG A 95 -2.31 23.93 -2.10
CA ARG A 95 -2.12 23.66 -3.52
C ARG A 95 -0.99 24.52 -4.10
N LYS A 96 -1.00 25.84 -3.85
CA LYS A 96 0.06 26.76 -4.31
C LYS A 96 1.43 26.38 -3.71
N ILE A 97 1.49 26.01 -2.44
CA ILE A 97 2.73 25.55 -1.78
C ILE A 97 3.26 24.29 -2.46
N ARG A 98 2.40 23.31 -2.77
CA ARG A 98 2.80 22.08 -3.46
C ARG A 98 3.28 22.31 -4.88
N ILE A 99 2.63 23.20 -5.64
CA ILE A 99 3.08 23.57 -6.99
C ILE A 99 4.47 24.23 -6.91
N ARG A 100 4.69 25.15 -5.97
CA ARG A 100 6.01 25.77 -5.73
C ARG A 100 7.09 24.75 -5.32
N LYS A 101 6.72 23.71 -4.57
CA LYS A 101 7.63 22.62 -4.17
C LYS A 101 7.94 21.67 -5.32
N ARG A 102 6.96 21.38 -6.18
CA ARG A 102 7.11 20.53 -7.37
C ARG A 102 8.05 21.17 -8.38
N ASP A 103 7.80 22.43 -8.68
CA ASP A 103 8.61 23.26 -9.57
C ASP A 103 9.32 24.30 -8.71
N PRO A 104 10.37 23.92 -7.95
CA PRO A 104 11.16 24.89 -7.24
C PRO A 104 11.65 25.85 -8.32
N LYS A 105 11.31 27.14 -8.19
CA LYS A 105 11.85 28.16 -9.08
C LYS A 105 13.35 27.89 -9.11
N LYS A 106 13.87 27.52 -10.29
CA LYS A 106 15.31 27.53 -10.55
C LYS A 106 15.70 28.97 -10.32
N GLY A 107 15.99 29.32 -9.07
CA GLY A 107 16.70 30.53 -8.74
C GLY A 107 17.91 30.45 -9.63
N SER A 108 18.06 31.46 -10.49
CA SER A 108 19.18 31.56 -11.40
C SER A 108 20.42 31.22 -10.60
N THR A 109 20.91 30.00 -10.77
CA THR A 109 22.17 29.53 -10.20
C THR A 109 23.29 30.06 -11.10
N THR A 110 23.11 31.26 -11.65
CA THR A 110 24.23 32.19 -11.65
C THR A 110 24.57 32.31 -10.17
N PRO A 111 25.74 31.86 -9.70
CA PRO A 111 26.22 32.36 -8.44
C PRO A 111 26.00 33.86 -8.53
N ARG A 112 25.26 34.43 -7.57
CA ARG A 112 25.36 35.86 -7.35
C ARG A 112 26.80 36.01 -6.87
N THR A 113 27.75 36.01 -7.80
CA THR A 113 28.87 36.93 -7.77
C THR A 113 28.16 38.26 -7.62
N VAL A 114 27.88 38.59 -6.35
CA VAL A 114 27.89 39.97 -5.95
C VAL A 114 29.31 40.34 -6.35
N GLU A 115 29.45 40.81 -7.58
CA GLU A 115 30.62 41.59 -7.95
C GLU A 115 30.52 42.74 -6.97
N PHE A 116 31.21 42.59 -5.85
CA PHE A 116 31.50 43.71 -4.99
C PHE A 116 32.38 44.57 -5.89
N GLU A 117 31.78 45.63 -6.44
CA GLU A 117 32.54 46.69 -7.08
C GLU A 117 33.47 47.23 -5.98
N ASP A 118 34.74 46.83 -6.06
CA ASP A 118 35.75 47.25 -5.11
C ASP A 118 36.10 48.71 -5.43
N ASP A 119 35.61 49.63 -4.62
CA ASP A 119 35.92 51.07 -4.70
C ASP A 119 37.38 51.40 -4.30
N PHE A 120 38.30 50.42 -4.37
CA PHE A 120 39.69 50.56 -4.02
C PHE A 120 40.38 51.68 -4.83
N LYS A 121 40.89 52.70 -4.12
CA LYS A 121 41.75 53.75 -4.66
C LYS A 121 43.17 53.59 -4.11
N ALA A 122 44.14 53.34 -4.98
CA ALA A 122 45.54 53.18 -4.59
C ALA A 122 46.12 54.45 -3.92
N ASP A 123 45.61 55.62 -4.28
CA ASP A 123 46.06 56.93 -3.79
C ASP A 123 45.85 57.10 -2.28
N ASP A 124 44.78 56.52 -1.71
CA ASP A 124 44.45 56.60 -0.28
C ASP A 124 45.49 55.89 0.61
N TYR A 125 46.25 54.97 0.02
CA TYR A 125 47.26 54.14 0.68
C TYR A 125 48.69 54.60 0.39
N SER A 126 48.88 55.63 -0.44
CA SER A 126 50.20 56.20 -0.77
C SER A 126 50.98 56.66 0.47
N LYS A 127 50.26 57.08 1.52
CA LYS A 127 50.81 57.47 2.84
C LYS A 127 51.57 56.37 3.57
N PHE A 128 51.38 55.11 3.20
CA PHE A 128 52.04 53.96 3.83
C PHE A 128 53.24 53.42 3.03
N TRP A 129 53.57 54.04 1.89
CA TRP A 129 54.63 53.53 1.00
C TRP A 129 56.04 53.88 1.45
N LYS A 130 56.19 54.86 2.34
CA LYS A 130 57.46 55.20 2.99
C LYS A 130 57.31 54.92 4.48
N LYS A 131 58.22 54.09 5.00
CA LYS A 131 58.24 53.66 6.40
C LYS A 131 58.95 54.68 7.28
#